data_AF-A0AA85B837-F1
#
_entry.id   AF-A0AA85B837-F1
#
_cell.length_a   1.000
_cell.length_b   1.000
_cell.length_c   1.000
_cell.angle_alpha   90.00
_cell.angle_beta   90.00
_cell.angle_gamma   90.00
#
_symmetry.space_group_name_H-M   'P 1'
#
loop_
_entity.id
_entity.type
_entity.pdbx_description
1 polymer ?
#
loop_
_entity_poly.entity_id
_entity_poly.type
_entity_poly.pdbx_seq_one_letter_code
_entity_poly.pdbx_strand_id
1 'polypeptide(L)'
;MLLILILITSIYAIPLDFPCYDDTWFFSNETGKCYKPIMGAQKLPFSNASQACKTYLQNISKVSINLVKLSNENEADVFVKLLSENAFKETIWIGANRSDAKQPFIWYMDGSTALFDYTDWSQGTQPGDCIGFSYTTQPIFGTDKWTIVKTIDNKPCDMMRSFICEHKVPLCTNPPGGFNSTTMIIKPSIMAPRSIVQVQCAPGTLKDPITSNNRLSGFDVDLSLSENSYKCTGKRFNNNPNPEDPLKFQPQLFYSGYLLPTCSYVKCPLFPELLDNIENKPQVPVGSDSLIYDYGQNITLQCSRGYVSFQNPNSTLATMVCAHASTTFNLGLWDPENYQACIAVRCNETELDITIPKNAKLVTARNRITEQVFGLHQVNQFYSYGNVISIRCNPGYLFNDRTTEKQVSCELAPGSNTVGEYRGYSGTVLPLPTECQEATCLYEQAVIQPDYNMEPYFIVMKSNIDVMNLTKHSGVPYPRGTVIRYFCKDGYESIHQNSELNITCGNYGQWTPQLIGCIARIEKVPVSLTGRIYTEPKEAESAAKLSSIMFIMVFIFLGLILLLDLATIGRDFKQIRKNIKLQRRRLKHSGNKSKVG
;
A
#
# COMPACT_ATOMS: atom_id res chain seq x y z
N MET A 1 -58.40 -11.69 59.42
CA MET A 1 -57.11 -11.13 59.86
C MET A 1 -56.24 -11.01 58.61
N LEU A 2 -56.20 -9.83 58.00
CA LEU A 2 -55.54 -9.58 56.72
C LEU A 2 -54.07 -9.22 56.99
N LEU A 3 -53.14 -10.06 56.55
CA LEU A 3 -51.70 -9.85 56.73
C LEU A 3 -51.19 -8.94 55.59
N ILE A 4 -50.85 -7.70 55.90
CA ILE A 4 -50.21 -6.76 54.98
C ILE A 4 -48.73 -7.11 54.91
N LEU A 5 -48.28 -7.67 53.78
CA LEU A 5 -46.85 -7.80 53.46
C LEU A 5 -46.31 -6.41 53.08
N ILE A 6 -45.54 -5.82 53.98
CA ILE A 6 -44.72 -4.64 53.68
C ILE A 6 -43.46 -5.14 52.94
N LEU A 7 -43.41 -4.91 51.63
CA LEU A 7 -42.19 -5.05 50.83
C LEU A 7 -41.20 -3.96 51.28
N ILE A 8 -40.22 -4.35 52.10
CA ILE A 8 -39.06 -3.52 52.40
C ILE A 8 -38.15 -3.58 51.15
N THR A 9 -38.17 -2.53 50.34
CA THR A 9 -37.18 -2.33 49.28
C THR A 9 -35.82 -2.09 49.94
N SER A 10 -34.88 -3.01 49.75
CA SER A 10 -33.49 -2.83 50.16
C SER A 10 -32.92 -1.55 49.53
N ILE A 11 -32.62 -0.55 50.36
CA ILE A 11 -31.92 0.66 49.94
C ILE A 11 -30.48 0.25 49.67
N TYR A 12 -30.12 0.04 48.40
CA TYR A 12 -28.73 -0.14 48.01
C TYR A 12 -27.98 1.17 48.23
N ALA A 13 -26.82 1.11 48.91
CA ALA A 13 -25.96 2.26 49.08
C ALA A 13 -25.45 2.72 47.71
N ILE A 14 -25.55 4.03 47.40
CA ILE A 14 -25.07 4.56 46.13
C ILE A 14 -23.53 4.45 46.11
N PRO A 15 -22.92 3.90 45.04
CA PRO A 15 -21.47 3.82 44.93
C PRO A 15 -20.80 5.19 45.08
N LEU A 16 -19.71 5.27 45.84
CA LEU A 16 -19.03 6.53 46.12
C LEU A 16 -18.46 7.22 44.87
N ASP A 17 -18.17 6.45 43.82
CA ASP A 17 -17.66 6.92 42.52
C ASP A 17 -18.78 7.30 41.53
N PHE A 18 -20.05 7.22 41.94
CA PHE A 18 -21.19 7.51 41.10
C PHE A 18 -21.57 9.01 41.15
N PRO A 19 -21.48 9.74 40.01
CA PRO A 19 -21.49 11.21 40.01
C PRO A 19 -22.88 11.86 39.88
N CYS A 20 -23.93 11.08 39.58
CA CYS A 20 -25.30 11.61 39.51
C CYS A 20 -25.92 11.71 40.90
N TYR A 21 -27.08 12.38 40.99
CA TYR A 21 -27.75 12.67 42.27
C TYR A 21 -28.09 11.42 43.10
N ASP A 22 -28.66 10.39 42.47
CA ASP A 22 -29.02 9.10 43.09
C ASP A 22 -28.92 7.95 42.06
N ASP A 23 -29.06 6.71 42.50
CA ASP A 23 -28.94 5.48 41.69
C ASP A 23 -30.05 5.30 40.63
N THR A 24 -31.08 6.14 40.63
CA THR A 24 -32.14 6.11 39.61
C THR A 24 -31.76 6.92 38.36
N TRP A 25 -30.62 7.62 38.38
CA TRP A 25 -30.02 8.23 37.20
C TRP A 25 -29.14 7.23 36.45
N PHE A 26 -29.13 7.33 35.13
CA PHE A 26 -28.15 6.65 34.28
C PHE A 26 -26.97 7.57 34.00
N PHE A 27 -25.76 7.13 34.32
CA PHE A 27 -24.54 7.88 34.04
C PHE A 27 -23.85 7.34 32.78
N SER A 28 -23.51 8.22 31.82
CA SER A 28 -22.66 7.87 30.69
C SER A 28 -21.29 8.48 30.83
N ASN A 29 -20.26 7.63 30.87
CA ASN A 29 -18.86 8.04 30.82
C ASN A 29 -18.42 8.49 29.41
N GLU A 30 -19.21 8.22 28.37
CA GLU A 30 -18.95 8.67 26.99
C GLU A 30 -19.40 10.11 26.75
N THR A 31 -20.45 10.57 27.43
CA THR A 31 -20.99 11.94 27.30
C THR A 31 -20.69 12.81 28.52
N GLY A 32 -20.34 12.21 29.67
CA GLY A 32 -20.12 12.93 30.91
C GLY A 32 -21.41 13.55 31.46
N LYS A 33 -22.55 12.92 31.15
CA LYS A 33 -23.88 13.37 31.55
C LYS A 33 -24.61 12.29 32.35
N CYS A 34 -25.52 12.77 33.18
CA CYS A 34 -26.49 11.98 33.90
C CYS A 34 -27.85 12.13 33.24
N TYR A 35 -28.54 11.02 33.02
CA TYR A 35 -29.84 10.95 32.35
C TYR A 35 -30.88 10.37 33.28
N LYS A 36 -32.03 11.03 33.43
CA LYS A 36 -33.18 10.53 34.19
C LYS A 36 -34.35 10.25 33.25
N PRO A 37 -34.64 8.99 32.96
CA PRO A 37 -35.80 8.64 32.15
C PRO A 37 -37.10 8.87 32.93
N ILE A 38 -38.00 9.66 32.37
CA ILE A 38 -39.38 9.85 32.87
C ILE A 38 -40.33 9.23 31.86
N MET A 39 -40.84 8.05 32.20
CA MET A 39 -41.49 7.13 31.26
C MET A 39 -42.87 6.66 31.75
N GLY A 40 -43.66 6.06 30.85
CA GLY A 40 -44.87 5.32 31.20
C GLY A 40 -46.06 6.22 31.51
N ALA A 41 -46.57 6.19 32.75
CA ALA A 41 -47.74 6.97 33.17
C ALA A 41 -47.45 8.47 33.37
N GLN A 42 -46.17 8.88 33.35
CA GLN A 42 -45.71 10.24 33.64
C GLN A 42 -45.46 11.07 32.36
N LYS A 43 -46.14 10.74 31.25
CA LYS A 43 -46.04 11.49 29.99
C LYS A 43 -46.54 12.92 30.19
N LEU A 44 -45.88 13.89 29.56
CA LEU A 44 -46.24 15.30 29.64
C LEU A 44 -46.18 15.97 28.27
N PRO A 45 -46.92 17.09 28.06
CA PRO A 45 -46.69 17.99 26.94
C PRO A 45 -45.27 18.59 27.03
N PHE A 46 -44.72 19.03 25.90
CA PHE A 46 -43.33 19.48 25.80
C PHE A 46 -42.96 20.56 26.83
N SER A 47 -43.80 21.59 27.01
CA SER A 47 -43.55 22.68 27.96
C SER A 47 -43.47 22.18 29.40
N ASN A 48 -44.35 21.25 29.76
CA ASN A 48 -44.43 20.70 31.11
C ASN A 48 -43.29 19.70 31.36
N ALA A 49 -42.92 18.92 30.36
CA ALA A 49 -41.73 18.05 30.41
C ALA A 49 -40.45 18.86 30.62
N SER A 50 -40.28 19.96 29.87
CA SER A 50 -39.16 20.89 30.02
C SER A 50 -39.11 21.51 31.42
N GLN A 51 -40.26 21.97 31.93
CA GLN A 51 -40.36 22.53 33.28
C GLN A 51 -40.12 21.47 34.37
N ALA A 52 -40.60 20.24 34.19
CA ALA A 52 -40.38 19.14 35.12
C ALA A 52 -38.89 18.82 35.25
N CYS A 53 -38.13 18.83 34.14
CA CYS A 53 -36.67 18.69 34.21
C CYS A 53 -36.01 19.84 34.96
N LYS A 54 -36.34 21.10 34.63
CA LYS A 54 -35.74 22.29 35.27
C LYS A 54 -35.96 22.36 36.78
N THR A 55 -37.10 21.88 37.25
CA THR A 55 -37.49 21.95 38.67
C THR A 55 -37.05 20.72 39.47
N TYR A 56 -36.53 19.67 38.82
CA TYR A 56 -36.29 18.36 39.44
C TYR A 56 -35.39 18.43 40.69
N LEU A 57 -34.26 19.15 40.61
CA LEU A 57 -33.33 19.36 41.75
C LEU A 57 -33.24 20.82 42.22
N GLN A 58 -34.14 21.72 41.81
CA GLN A 58 -33.98 23.16 42.05
C GLN A 58 -33.81 23.55 43.54
N ASN A 59 -34.39 22.75 44.45
CA ASN A 59 -34.32 22.97 45.90
C ASN A 59 -33.08 22.33 46.56
N ILE A 60 -32.34 21.50 45.82
CA ILE A 60 -31.25 20.66 46.33
C ILE A 60 -29.91 21.04 45.70
N SER A 61 -29.91 21.37 44.41
CA SER A 61 -28.72 21.67 43.62
C SER A 61 -28.99 22.84 42.68
N LYS A 62 -27.93 23.60 42.38
CA LYS A 62 -27.93 24.64 41.34
C LYS A 62 -27.58 24.09 39.95
N VAL A 63 -27.46 22.76 39.80
CA VAL A 63 -27.16 22.13 38.51
C VAL A 63 -28.28 22.41 37.51
N SER A 64 -27.90 22.78 36.29
CA SER A 64 -28.87 23.00 35.20
C SER A 64 -29.33 21.65 34.65
N ILE A 65 -30.59 21.32 34.90
CA ILE A 65 -31.24 20.11 34.39
C ILE A 65 -32.20 20.51 33.27
N ASN A 66 -32.05 19.88 32.11
CA ASN A 66 -32.86 20.20 30.94
C ASN A 66 -33.34 18.92 30.26
N LEU A 67 -34.24 19.05 29.29
CA LEU A 67 -34.48 17.96 28.35
C LEU A 67 -33.19 17.62 27.59
N VAL A 68 -33.05 16.35 27.23
CA VAL A 68 -31.87 15.82 26.54
C VAL A 68 -31.48 16.67 25.31
N LYS A 69 -30.17 16.86 25.12
CA LYS A 69 -29.57 17.42 23.92
C LYS A 69 -28.75 16.33 23.23
N LEU A 70 -28.99 16.14 21.94
CA LEU A 70 -28.28 15.18 21.08
C LEU A 70 -27.53 15.96 20.00
N SER A 71 -26.24 16.17 20.21
CA SER A 71 -25.41 17.00 19.33
C SER A 71 -24.59 16.21 18.32
N ASN A 72 -24.42 14.90 18.50
CA ASN A 72 -23.66 14.05 17.60
C ASN A 72 -24.14 12.60 17.67
N GLU A 73 -23.60 11.77 16.76
CA GLU A 73 -23.97 10.36 16.66
C GLU A 73 -23.70 9.57 17.94
N ASN A 74 -22.56 9.83 18.59
CA ASN A 74 -22.15 9.13 19.80
C ASN A 74 -23.13 9.41 20.96
N GLU A 75 -23.56 10.66 21.12
CA GLU A 75 -24.61 11.01 22.10
C GLU A 75 -25.92 10.28 21.78
N ALA A 76 -26.29 10.18 20.50
CA ALA A 76 -27.49 9.45 20.08
C ALA A 76 -27.38 7.94 20.33
N ASP A 77 -26.20 7.33 20.17
CA ASP A 77 -25.98 5.90 20.44
C ASP A 77 -26.07 5.56 21.93
N VAL A 78 -25.45 6.37 22.78
CA VAL A 78 -25.60 6.28 24.25
C VAL A 78 -27.08 6.37 24.63
N PHE A 79 -27.81 7.23 23.94
CA PHE A 79 -29.22 7.43 24.19
C PHE A 79 -30.07 6.24 23.74
N VAL A 80 -29.80 5.66 22.56
CA VAL A 80 -30.45 4.41 22.13
C VAL A 80 -30.15 3.27 23.10
N LYS A 81 -28.90 3.15 23.56
CA LYS A 81 -28.51 2.15 24.56
C LYS A 81 -29.37 2.29 25.82
N LEU A 82 -29.47 3.50 26.38
CA LEU A 82 -30.33 3.80 27.52
C LEU A 82 -31.79 3.38 27.30
N LEU A 83 -32.37 3.74 26.15
CA LEU A 83 -33.77 3.38 25.84
C LEU A 83 -33.94 1.86 25.67
N SER A 84 -32.96 1.20 25.03
CA SER A 84 -33.01 -0.24 24.78
C SER A 84 -32.87 -1.09 26.05
N GLU A 85 -32.00 -0.70 26.99
CA GLU A 85 -31.84 -1.36 28.29
C GLU A 85 -33.11 -1.27 29.14
N ASN A 86 -33.91 -0.22 28.92
CA ASN A 86 -35.21 -0.03 29.55
C ASN A 86 -36.39 -0.57 28.71
N ALA A 87 -36.10 -1.36 27.66
CA ALA A 87 -37.07 -1.95 26.74
C ALA A 87 -38.07 -0.95 26.12
N PHE A 88 -37.59 0.28 25.86
CA PHE A 88 -38.45 1.41 25.58
C PHE A 88 -38.37 1.83 24.10
N LYS A 89 -39.47 1.68 23.35
CA LYS A 89 -39.50 1.90 21.89
C LYS A 89 -40.37 3.07 21.42
N GLU A 90 -40.99 3.82 22.33
CA GLU A 90 -41.85 4.95 21.94
C GLU A 90 -41.05 6.24 21.70
N THR A 91 -41.63 7.17 20.93
CA THR A 91 -41.03 8.48 20.67
C THR A 91 -41.09 9.38 21.90
N ILE A 92 -39.96 9.99 22.23
CA ILE A 92 -39.78 10.86 23.40
C ILE A 92 -39.47 12.30 23.04
N TRP A 93 -39.69 13.20 23.99
CA TRP A 93 -39.27 14.60 23.86
C TRP A 93 -37.76 14.76 24.01
N ILE A 94 -37.16 15.50 23.07
CA ILE A 94 -35.80 16.06 23.20
C ILE A 94 -35.89 17.58 23.29
N GLY A 95 -34.88 18.24 23.85
CA GLY A 95 -34.92 19.67 24.20
C GLY A 95 -34.84 20.66 23.05
N ALA A 96 -35.32 20.32 21.85
CA ALA A 96 -35.35 21.19 20.68
C ALA A 96 -36.78 21.58 20.31
N ASN A 97 -37.02 22.90 20.14
CA ASN A 97 -38.29 23.44 19.65
C ASN A 97 -38.06 24.70 18.79
N ARG A 98 -39.10 25.13 18.09
CA ARG A 98 -39.14 26.42 17.38
C ARG A 98 -40.37 27.21 17.81
N SER A 99 -40.38 28.51 17.54
CA SER A 99 -41.54 29.36 17.83
C SER A 99 -42.60 29.33 16.73
N ASP A 100 -42.19 29.07 15.48
CA ASP A 100 -43.07 28.99 14.30
C ASP A 100 -42.38 28.17 13.19
N ALA A 101 -43.15 27.67 12.22
CA ALA A 101 -42.69 26.86 11.10
C ALA A 101 -41.55 27.48 10.28
N LYS A 102 -41.46 28.82 10.24
CA LYS A 102 -40.43 29.57 9.52
C LYS A 102 -39.12 29.74 10.29
N GLN A 103 -39.12 29.44 11.59
CA GLN A 103 -37.96 29.61 12.45
C GLN A 103 -37.17 28.30 12.57
N PRO A 104 -35.84 28.37 12.73
CA PRO A 104 -35.06 27.17 12.98
C PRO A 104 -35.42 26.57 14.34
N PHE A 105 -35.28 25.24 14.45
CA PHE A 105 -35.28 24.60 15.76
C PHE A 105 -34.07 25.06 16.57
N ILE A 106 -34.29 25.38 17.84
CA ILE A 106 -33.26 25.80 18.78
C ILE A 106 -33.25 24.86 19.99
N TRP A 107 -32.06 24.63 20.52
CA TRP A 107 -31.89 23.91 21.78
C TRP A 107 -32.29 24.81 22.94
N TYR A 108 -33.17 24.31 23.81
CA TYR A 108 -33.67 25.04 24.97
C TYR A 108 -32.59 25.34 26.02
N MET A 109 -31.48 24.60 25.98
CA MET A 109 -30.36 24.69 26.94
C MET A 109 -29.47 25.90 26.68
N ASP A 110 -29.12 26.17 25.42
CA ASP A 110 -28.10 27.16 25.04
C ASP A 110 -28.53 28.07 23.87
N GLY A 111 -29.73 27.90 23.35
CA GLY A 111 -30.28 28.71 22.26
C GLY A 111 -29.62 28.46 20.90
N SER A 112 -28.71 27.48 20.79
CA SER A 112 -28.06 27.17 19.53
C SER A 112 -29.04 26.47 18.58
N THR A 113 -28.85 26.63 17.27
CA THR A 113 -29.63 25.90 16.28
C THR A 113 -29.47 24.39 16.46
N ALA A 114 -30.58 23.65 16.36
CA ALA A 114 -30.60 22.20 16.39
C ALA A 114 -30.30 21.65 15.00
N LEU A 115 -29.17 20.95 14.89
CA LEU A 115 -28.70 20.27 13.69
C LEU A 115 -28.52 18.78 14.01
N PHE A 116 -28.92 17.93 13.06
CA PHE A 116 -28.95 16.48 13.22
C PHE A 116 -28.22 15.80 12.06
N ASP A 117 -27.06 16.33 11.69
CA ASP A 117 -26.32 15.91 10.47
C ASP A 117 -25.83 14.45 10.51
N TYR A 118 -25.98 13.78 11.65
CA TYR A 118 -25.64 12.37 11.86
C TYR A 118 -26.81 11.41 11.61
N THR A 119 -28.00 11.92 11.26
CA THR A 119 -29.16 11.07 10.94
C THR A 119 -30.07 11.77 9.95
N ASP A 120 -30.72 10.98 9.10
CA ASP A 120 -31.82 11.50 8.29
C ASP A 120 -32.96 11.91 9.23
N TRP A 121 -33.44 13.14 9.07
CA TRP A 121 -34.52 13.70 9.87
C TRP A 121 -35.45 14.54 9.01
N SER A 122 -36.61 14.90 9.53
CA SER A 122 -37.66 15.62 8.79
C SER A 122 -37.27 17.01 8.28
N GLN A 123 -36.09 17.53 8.63
CA GLN A 123 -35.60 18.89 8.30
C GLN A 123 -36.62 20.00 8.61
N GLY A 124 -37.51 19.77 9.58
CA GLY A 124 -38.55 20.71 9.93
C GLY A 124 -39.74 20.81 8.97
N THR A 125 -39.82 19.93 7.96
CA THR A 125 -40.87 19.94 6.91
C THR A 125 -42.22 19.37 7.36
N GLN A 126 -42.22 18.58 8.43
CA GLN A 126 -43.43 17.99 9.00
C GLN A 126 -44.14 18.98 9.96
N PRO A 127 -45.47 18.84 10.15
CA PRO A 127 -46.21 19.70 11.06
C PRO A 127 -45.76 19.50 12.53
N GLY A 128 -45.72 20.60 13.28
CA GLY A 128 -45.30 20.61 14.69
C GLY A 128 -44.01 21.37 14.92
N ASP A 129 -43.89 21.92 16.12
CA ASP A 129 -42.83 22.85 16.52
C ASP A 129 -41.94 22.32 17.64
N CYS A 130 -42.10 21.03 17.98
CA CYS A 130 -41.26 20.32 18.93
C CYS A 130 -40.66 19.07 18.26
N ILE A 131 -39.55 18.57 18.78
CA ILE A 131 -38.84 17.43 18.20
C ILE A 131 -39.04 16.15 19.03
N GLY A 132 -39.43 15.08 18.34
CA GLY A 132 -39.45 13.72 18.85
C GLY A 132 -38.19 12.94 18.46
N PHE A 133 -37.73 12.06 19.34
CA PHE A 133 -36.71 11.06 19.05
C PHE A 133 -37.26 9.65 19.28
N SER A 134 -37.00 8.73 18.35
CA SER A 134 -37.26 7.30 18.50
C SER A 134 -36.21 6.47 17.78
N TYR A 135 -36.17 5.17 18.05
CA TYR A 135 -35.33 4.24 17.29
C TYR A 135 -36.11 2.98 16.93
N THR A 136 -35.71 2.35 15.83
CA THR A 136 -36.23 1.06 15.38
C THR A 136 -35.06 0.14 15.01
N THR A 137 -35.32 -1.16 14.89
CA THR A 137 -34.33 -2.15 14.45
C THR A 137 -34.75 -2.72 13.10
N GLN A 138 -33.85 -2.70 12.12
CA GLN A 138 -34.09 -3.20 10.76
C GLN A 138 -33.07 -4.28 10.39
N PRO A 139 -33.45 -5.31 9.62
CA PRO A 139 -32.51 -6.31 9.14
C PRO A 139 -31.62 -5.74 8.02
N ILE A 140 -30.32 -6.07 8.03
CA ILE A 140 -29.39 -5.70 6.96
C ILE A 140 -29.51 -6.76 5.86
N PHE A 141 -30.02 -6.35 4.68
CA PHE A 141 -30.31 -7.25 3.56
C PHE A 141 -29.07 -8.08 3.16
N GLY A 142 -29.24 -9.40 3.03
CA GLY A 142 -28.15 -10.32 2.71
C GLY A 142 -27.27 -10.74 3.90
N THR A 143 -27.64 -10.38 5.14
CA THR A 143 -26.93 -10.80 6.35
C THR A 143 -27.91 -11.16 7.48
N ASP A 144 -27.46 -11.92 8.48
CA ASP A 144 -28.22 -12.20 9.71
C ASP A 144 -28.11 -11.06 10.75
N LYS A 145 -27.61 -9.89 10.34
CA LYS A 145 -27.34 -8.75 11.23
C LYS A 145 -28.49 -7.76 11.22
N TRP A 146 -28.72 -7.14 12.37
CA TRP A 146 -29.69 -6.06 12.56
C TRP A 146 -28.96 -4.74 12.72
N THR A 147 -29.55 -3.67 12.19
CA THR A 147 -29.09 -2.30 12.39
C THR A 147 -30.12 -1.49 13.18
N ILE A 148 -29.65 -0.48 13.90
CA ILE A 148 -30.47 0.48 14.62
C ILE A 148 -30.70 1.68 13.70
N VAL A 149 -31.96 2.00 13.45
CA VAL A 149 -32.36 3.20 12.70
C VAL A 149 -32.91 4.22 13.69
N LYS A 150 -32.23 5.36 13.78
CA LYS A 150 -32.63 6.51 14.60
C LYS A 150 -33.62 7.36 13.79
N THR A 151 -34.63 7.92 14.44
CA THR A 151 -35.63 8.76 13.78
C THR A 151 -35.85 10.02 14.60
N ILE A 152 -35.69 11.16 13.94
CA ILE A 152 -35.93 12.49 14.48
C ILE A 152 -36.97 13.18 13.60
N ASP A 153 -38.04 13.65 14.22
CA ASP A 153 -39.16 14.22 13.49
C ASP A 153 -39.93 15.32 14.25
N ASN A 154 -40.68 16.12 13.50
CA ASN A 154 -41.53 17.17 14.06
C ASN A 154 -42.75 16.54 14.73
N LYS A 155 -43.14 17.12 15.85
CA LYS A 155 -44.29 16.70 16.65
C LYS A 155 -45.03 17.92 17.20
N PRO A 156 -46.37 17.95 17.15
CA PRO A 156 -47.18 18.88 17.94
C PRO A 156 -46.80 18.88 19.43
N CYS A 157 -46.50 20.06 19.98
CA CYS A 157 -45.94 20.23 21.32
C CYS A 157 -46.90 19.87 22.47
N ASP A 158 -48.19 19.78 22.17
CA ASP A 158 -49.28 19.42 23.08
C ASP A 158 -49.41 17.91 23.32
N MET A 159 -48.77 17.08 22.49
CA MET A 159 -48.81 15.63 22.66
C MET A 159 -48.14 15.18 23.97
N MET A 160 -48.77 14.19 24.60
CA MET A 160 -48.23 13.54 25.80
C MET A 160 -47.15 12.55 25.40
N ARG A 161 -45.89 12.84 25.75
CA ARG A 161 -44.76 11.91 25.53
C ARG A 161 -43.91 11.76 26.77
N SER A 162 -43.20 10.63 26.81
CA SER A 162 -42.13 10.42 27.77
C SER A 162 -40.95 11.30 27.41
N PHE A 163 -40.07 11.54 28.36
CA PHE A 163 -38.97 12.47 28.19
C PHE A 163 -37.79 12.08 29.07
N ILE A 164 -36.61 12.60 28.75
CA ILE A 164 -35.41 12.33 29.52
C ILE A 164 -34.80 13.66 29.93
N CYS A 165 -34.57 13.79 31.23
CA CYS A 165 -33.85 14.93 31.79
C CYS A 165 -32.35 14.63 31.79
N GLU A 166 -31.52 15.59 31.41
CA GLU A 166 -30.08 15.50 31.47
C GLU A 166 -29.46 16.60 32.33
N HIS A 167 -28.34 16.28 32.97
CA HIS A 167 -27.43 17.28 33.51
C HIS A 167 -25.97 16.85 33.33
N LYS A 168 -25.06 17.83 33.30
CA LYS A 168 -23.61 17.58 33.24
C LYS A 168 -23.07 17.31 34.64
N VAL A 169 -21.97 16.57 34.72
CA VAL A 169 -21.21 16.37 35.95
C VAL A 169 -19.82 17.02 35.84
N PRO A 170 -19.18 17.38 36.97
CA PRO A 170 -17.78 17.79 36.96
C PRO A 170 -16.88 16.73 36.31
N LEU A 171 -16.10 17.14 35.31
CA LEU A 171 -15.13 16.29 34.62
C LEU A 171 -13.75 16.39 35.29
N CYS A 172 -12.88 15.40 35.07
CA CYS A 172 -11.48 15.56 35.47
C CYS A 172 -10.80 16.66 34.65
N THR A 173 -9.89 17.38 35.31
CA THR A 173 -9.04 18.39 34.64
C THR A 173 -8.04 17.74 33.70
N ASN A 174 -7.47 18.53 32.79
CA ASN A 174 -6.42 18.07 31.90
C ASN A 174 -5.25 17.43 32.66
N PRO A 175 -4.64 16.38 32.10
CA PRO A 175 -3.57 15.67 32.76
C PRO A 175 -2.39 16.59 33.09
N PRO A 176 -1.79 16.43 34.29
CA PRO A 176 -0.62 17.19 34.68
C PRO A 176 0.56 16.87 33.75
N GLY A 177 1.42 17.85 33.48
CA GLY A 177 2.65 17.64 32.69
C GLY A 177 2.59 18.06 31.22
N GLY A 178 1.75 19.04 30.85
CA GLY A 178 1.91 19.75 29.57
C GLY A 178 1.05 19.25 28.41
N PHE A 179 -0.16 18.76 28.68
CA PHE A 179 -1.15 18.50 27.63
C PHE A 179 -1.36 19.75 26.77
N ASN A 180 -1.16 19.60 25.46
CA ASN A 180 -1.35 20.66 24.49
C ASN A 180 -2.44 20.28 23.49
N SER A 181 -3.59 20.96 23.58
CA SER A 181 -4.75 20.68 22.72
C SER A 181 -4.53 20.95 21.23
N THR A 182 -3.43 21.61 20.82
CA THR A 182 -3.11 21.82 19.40
C THR A 182 -2.30 20.67 18.80
N THR A 183 -1.63 19.87 19.63
CA THR A 183 -0.73 18.79 19.19
C THR A 183 -1.13 17.43 19.76
N MET A 184 -2.10 17.39 20.66
CA MET A 184 -2.57 16.17 21.32
C MET A 184 -4.08 16.09 21.32
N ILE A 185 -4.57 14.87 21.32
CA ILE A 185 -5.98 14.52 21.46
C ILE A 185 -6.15 13.51 22.59
N ILE A 186 -7.33 13.53 23.20
CA ILE A 186 -7.73 12.57 24.23
C ILE A 186 -8.74 11.61 23.58
N LYS A 187 -8.59 10.30 23.84
CA LYS A 187 -9.51 9.27 23.38
C LYS A 187 -9.99 8.41 24.56
N PRO A 188 -11.30 8.35 24.85
CA PRO A 188 -12.38 9.17 24.29
C PRO A 188 -12.19 10.67 24.57
N SER A 189 -12.89 11.53 23.83
CA SER A 189 -12.67 13.00 23.81
C SER A 189 -12.95 13.73 25.12
N ILE A 190 -13.57 13.05 26.09
CA ILE A 190 -13.87 13.60 27.40
C ILE A 190 -13.28 12.73 28.51
N MET A 191 -12.85 13.38 29.60
CA MET A 191 -12.41 12.71 30.83
C MET A 191 -13.53 12.72 31.86
N ALA A 192 -14.58 11.95 31.59
CA ALA A 192 -15.68 11.77 32.53
C ALA A 192 -15.30 10.82 33.67
N PRO A 193 -15.92 10.94 34.86
CA PRO A 193 -15.74 9.95 35.92
C PRO A 193 -15.99 8.52 35.42
N ARG A 194 -15.34 7.52 36.03
CA ARG A 194 -15.44 6.10 35.65
C ARG A 194 -15.03 5.82 34.20
N SER A 195 -14.06 6.60 33.69
CA SER A 195 -13.47 6.39 32.36
C SER A 195 -11.96 6.22 32.44
N ILE A 196 -11.42 5.51 31.45
CA ILE A 196 -10.00 5.52 31.14
C ILE A 196 -9.86 6.15 29.76
N VAL A 197 -9.01 7.16 29.68
CA VAL A 197 -8.69 7.85 28.43
C VAL A 197 -7.22 7.65 28.08
N GLN A 198 -6.90 7.79 26.81
CA GLN A 198 -5.53 7.82 26.30
C GLN A 198 -5.23 9.15 25.66
N VAL A 199 -4.07 9.70 25.97
CA VAL A 199 -3.53 10.86 25.25
C VAL A 199 -2.69 10.36 24.09
N GLN A 200 -3.00 10.85 22.89
CA GLN A 200 -2.30 10.53 21.66
C GLN A 200 -1.92 11.83 20.94
N CYS A 201 -0.87 11.80 20.13
CA CYS A 201 -0.58 12.93 19.26
C CYS A 201 -1.74 13.13 18.26
N ALA A 202 -2.09 14.39 18.00
CA ALA A 202 -3.12 14.76 17.04
C ALA A 202 -2.71 14.36 15.61
N PRO A 203 -3.67 14.19 14.68
CA PRO A 203 -3.34 14.00 13.26
C PRO A 203 -2.37 15.08 12.76
N GLY A 204 -1.31 14.67 12.05
CA GLY A 204 -0.25 15.58 11.60
C GLY A 204 0.83 15.92 12.62
N THR A 205 0.83 15.25 13.78
CA THR A 205 1.86 15.38 14.82
C THR A 205 2.41 14.02 15.26
N LEU A 206 3.63 14.01 15.79
CA LEU A 206 4.43 12.83 16.11
C LEU A 206 4.99 12.91 17.52
N LYS A 207 5.06 11.75 18.19
CA LYS A 207 5.69 11.62 19.51
C LYS A 207 7.19 11.90 19.38
N ASP A 208 7.71 12.83 20.16
CA ASP A 208 9.14 13.08 20.20
C ASP A 208 9.89 11.86 20.76
N PRO A 209 11.01 11.45 20.16
CA PRO A 209 11.78 10.27 20.59
C PRO A 209 12.41 10.42 21.98
N ILE A 210 12.48 11.65 22.51
CA ILE A 210 13.04 11.94 23.83
C ILE A 210 11.89 12.02 24.84
N THR A 211 11.33 10.87 25.19
CA THR A 211 10.50 10.79 26.41
C THR A 211 11.35 10.21 27.53
N SER A 212 11.45 10.96 28.64
CA SER A 212 12.05 10.46 29.87
C SER A 212 11.31 9.20 30.32
N ASN A 213 11.98 8.05 30.29
CA ASN A 213 11.45 6.76 30.74
C ASN A 213 11.31 6.65 32.28
N ASN A 214 11.56 7.72 33.02
CA ASN A 214 11.46 7.70 34.47
C ASN A 214 10.00 7.74 34.89
N ARG A 215 9.53 6.60 35.41
CA ARG A 215 8.20 6.48 36.02
C ARG A 215 8.21 7.19 37.38
N LEU A 216 7.38 8.21 37.50
CA LEU A 216 7.15 8.94 38.75
C LEU A 216 6.32 8.09 39.72
N SER A 217 6.51 8.36 41.02
CA SER A 217 5.71 7.81 42.12
C SER A 217 4.96 8.92 42.84
N GLY A 218 3.71 8.66 43.24
CA GLY A 218 2.89 9.62 43.98
C GLY A 218 1.50 9.08 44.30
N PHE A 219 0.72 9.83 45.08
CA PHE A 219 -0.65 9.44 45.46
C PHE A 219 -1.61 9.35 44.28
N ASP A 220 -1.36 10.09 43.21
CA ASP A 220 -2.17 10.10 41.99
C ASP A 220 -1.63 9.14 40.89
N VAL A 221 -0.68 8.27 41.23
CA VAL A 221 -0.11 7.27 40.31
C VAL A 221 -0.82 5.94 40.46
N ASP A 222 -1.46 5.46 39.38
CA ASP A 222 -2.07 4.13 39.29
C ASP A 222 -1.20 3.25 38.40
N LEU A 223 -0.48 2.30 39.03
CA LEU A 223 0.49 1.47 38.33
C LEU A 223 -0.12 0.45 37.36
N SER A 224 -1.44 0.23 37.43
CA SER A 224 -2.17 -0.66 36.52
C SER A 224 -2.43 -0.05 35.14
N LEU A 225 -2.27 1.27 35.00
CA LEU A 225 -2.47 1.98 33.74
C LEU A 225 -1.27 1.83 32.81
N SER A 226 -1.54 1.71 31.51
CA SER A 226 -0.51 1.77 30.47
C SER A 226 0.03 3.18 30.29
N GLU A 227 1.18 3.31 29.61
CA GLU A 227 1.74 4.61 29.26
C GLU A 227 0.70 5.48 28.52
N ASN A 228 0.67 6.78 28.82
CA ASN A 228 -0.27 7.76 28.26
C ASN A 228 -1.76 7.51 28.55
N SER A 229 -2.06 6.55 29.44
CA SER A 229 -3.42 6.32 29.94
C SER A 229 -3.67 7.07 31.25
N TYR A 230 -4.87 7.63 31.34
CA TYR A 230 -5.36 8.40 32.47
C TYR A 230 -6.71 7.87 32.89
N LYS A 231 -6.89 7.67 34.18
CA LYS A 231 -8.15 7.20 34.77
C LYS A 231 -8.80 8.34 35.49
N CYS A 232 -9.99 8.72 35.03
CA CYS A 232 -10.82 9.68 35.72
C CYS A 232 -11.79 8.93 36.64
N THR A 233 -11.71 9.21 37.93
CA THR A 233 -12.65 8.74 38.95
C THR A 233 -13.09 9.93 39.79
N GLY A 234 -13.68 9.70 40.94
CA GLY A 234 -14.01 10.74 41.89
C GLY A 234 -14.74 10.17 43.08
N LYS A 235 -15.08 11.04 44.01
CA LYS A 235 -15.85 10.68 45.20
C LYS A 235 -16.97 11.68 45.46
N ARG A 236 -18.08 11.15 45.94
CA ARG A 236 -19.14 11.92 46.58
C ARG A 236 -18.61 12.67 47.79
N PHE A 237 -19.16 13.85 48.04
CA PHE A 237 -18.65 14.73 49.08
C PHE A 237 -18.87 14.09 50.46
N ASN A 238 -17.86 14.19 51.33
CA ASN A 238 -17.80 13.50 52.62
C ASN A 238 -17.98 11.97 52.58
N ASN A 239 -17.77 11.32 51.43
CA ASN A 239 -18.02 9.88 51.25
C ASN A 239 -19.45 9.45 51.62
N ASN A 240 -20.45 10.29 51.33
CA ASN A 240 -21.85 10.02 51.66
C ASN A 240 -22.50 9.07 50.64
N PRO A 241 -23.02 7.89 51.05
CA PRO A 241 -23.70 6.95 50.16
C PRO A 241 -25.17 7.30 49.87
N ASN A 242 -25.67 8.45 50.35
CA ASN A 242 -27.04 8.93 50.15
C ASN A 242 -27.13 9.96 49.01
N PRO A 243 -28.34 10.26 48.47
CA PRO A 243 -28.49 11.24 47.42
C PRO A 243 -27.84 12.60 47.74
N GLU A 244 -27.08 13.15 46.80
CA GLU A 244 -26.25 14.34 47.02
C GLU A 244 -26.20 15.25 45.78
N ASP A 245 -26.01 16.55 46.02
CA ASP A 245 -25.79 17.55 44.98
C ASP A 245 -24.67 17.13 44.01
N PRO A 246 -24.98 16.88 42.72
CA PRO A 246 -23.99 16.45 41.72
C PRO A 246 -22.85 17.43 41.52
N LEU A 247 -23.04 18.73 41.82
CA LEU A 247 -21.98 19.74 41.71
C LEU A 247 -20.91 19.61 42.79
N LYS A 248 -21.18 18.87 43.87
CA LYS A 248 -20.22 18.60 44.94
C LYS A 248 -19.36 17.37 44.67
N PHE A 249 -19.63 16.61 43.61
CA PHE A 249 -18.80 15.47 43.23
C PHE A 249 -17.37 15.94 42.96
N GLN A 250 -16.39 15.26 43.57
CA GLN A 250 -14.97 15.62 43.47
C GLN A 250 -14.26 14.67 42.51
N PRO A 251 -14.06 15.06 41.23
CA PRO A 251 -13.32 14.24 40.28
C PRO A 251 -11.84 14.17 40.68
N GLN A 252 -11.24 13.01 40.49
CA GLN A 252 -9.83 12.75 40.74
C GLN A 252 -9.22 12.03 39.54
N LEU A 253 -8.07 12.52 39.09
CA LEU A 253 -7.35 11.98 37.94
C LEU A 253 -6.16 11.15 38.43
N PHE A 254 -6.06 9.92 37.93
CA PHE A 254 -4.91 9.05 38.13
C PHE A 254 -4.19 8.83 36.79
N TYR A 255 -2.88 8.65 36.84
CA TYR A 255 -2.06 8.42 35.65
C TYR A 255 -1.05 7.30 35.88
N SER A 256 -0.47 6.77 34.80
CA SER A 256 0.44 5.61 34.86
C SER A 256 1.80 5.86 35.52
N GLY A 257 2.09 7.10 35.91
CA GLY A 257 3.39 7.54 36.43
C GLY A 257 4.34 8.06 35.34
N TYR A 258 4.01 7.89 34.06
CA TYR A 258 4.79 8.46 32.96
C TYR A 258 4.35 9.89 32.67
N LEU A 259 5.31 10.78 32.41
CA LEU A 259 5.03 12.12 31.91
C LEU A 259 4.49 12.05 30.47
N LEU A 260 3.67 13.03 30.10
CA LEU A 260 3.19 13.14 28.73
C LEU A 260 4.35 13.30 27.75
N PRO A 261 4.35 12.55 26.64
CA PRO A 261 5.24 12.86 25.53
C PRO A 261 4.95 14.24 24.98
N THR A 262 5.99 14.92 24.51
CA THR A 262 5.82 16.06 23.61
C THR A 262 5.48 15.57 22.21
N CYS A 263 4.52 16.23 21.56
CA CYS A 263 4.12 15.96 20.18
C CYS A 263 4.55 17.13 19.30
N SER A 264 5.31 16.84 18.24
CA SER A 264 5.80 17.84 17.27
C SER A 264 5.11 17.67 15.92
N TYR A 265 4.98 18.75 15.16
CA TYR A 265 4.39 18.69 13.82
C TYR A 265 5.24 17.82 12.88
N VAL A 266 4.55 17.02 12.06
CA VAL A 266 5.16 16.20 11.01
C VAL A 266 5.79 17.12 9.97
N LYS A 267 7.03 16.79 9.60
CA LYS A 267 7.79 17.46 8.55
C LYS A 267 8.31 16.45 7.53
N CYS A 268 8.14 16.75 6.25
CA CYS A 268 8.60 15.90 5.16
C CYS A 268 9.81 16.55 4.47
N PRO A 269 11.00 15.95 4.56
CA PRO A 269 12.13 16.38 3.77
C PRO A 269 11.93 15.93 2.31
N LEU A 270 12.02 16.87 1.38
CA LEU A 270 12.09 16.62 -0.06
C LEU A 270 13.54 16.75 -0.51
N PHE A 271 14.04 15.69 -1.16
CA PHE A 271 15.36 15.66 -1.77
C PHE A 271 15.17 15.68 -3.29
N PRO A 272 15.32 16.84 -3.97
CA PRO A 272 15.09 16.94 -5.41
C PRO A 272 15.97 16.02 -6.27
N GLU A 273 17.12 15.59 -5.74
CA GLU A 273 17.99 14.62 -6.40
C GLU A 273 17.35 13.24 -6.54
N LEU A 274 16.47 12.85 -5.62
CA LEU A 274 15.76 11.56 -5.62
C LEU A 274 14.47 11.58 -6.44
N LEU A 275 14.10 12.72 -7.02
CA LEU A 275 12.95 12.85 -7.90
C LEU A 275 13.32 12.34 -9.28
N ASP A 276 12.77 11.22 -9.70
CA ASP A 276 13.00 10.66 -11.03
C ASP A 276 11.90 11.07 -12.01
N ASN A 277 12.27 11.20 -13.29
CA ASN A 277 11.33 11.47 -14.39
C ASN A 277 10.52 12.76 -14.22
N ILE A 278 11.15 13.83 -13.71
CA ILE A 278 10.54 15.14 -13.46
C ILE A 278 11.35 16.24 -14.16
N GLU A 279 10.69 17.14 -14.88
CA GLU A 279 11.30 18.26 -15.61
C GLU A 279 11.58 19.46 -14.71
N ASN A 280 10.65 19.81 -13.83
CA ASN A 280 10.70 21.02 -13.00
C ASN A 280 11.17 20.72 -11.56
N LYS A 281 12.30 20.03 -11.41
CA LYS A 281 12.85 19.71 -10.08
C LYS A 281 13.01 20.98 -9.23
N PRO A 282 12.45 21.01 -8.00
CA PRO A 282 12.59 22.16 -7.10
C PRO A 282 14.06 22.48 -6.80
N GLN A 283 14.39 23.76 -6.72
CA GLN A 283 15.75 24.21 -6.39
C GLN A 283 15.93 24.28 -4.88
N VAL A 284 17.04 23.73 -4.37
CA VAL A 284 17.38 23.76 -2.94
C VAL A 284 18.18 25.04 -2.62
N PRO A 285 17.94 25.72 -1.48
CA PRO A 285 18.75 26.85 -1.06
C PRO A 285 20.23 26.50 -0.90
N VAL A 286 21.11 27.47 -1.18
CA VAL A 286 22.56 27.28 -1.08
C VAL A 286 22.95 26.88 0.35
N GLY A 287 23.56 25.71 0.49
CA GLY A 287 24.00 25.15 1.78
C GLY A 287 22.99 24.22 2.47
N SER A 288 21.86 23.90 1.82
CA SER A 288 20.95 22.83 2.24
C SER A 288 20.94 21.69 1.21
N ASP A 289 20.69 20.47 1.66
CA ASP A 289 20.54 19.28 0.81
C ASP A 289 19.06 18.92 0.58
N SER A 290 18.12 19.61 1.26
CA SER A 290 16.68 19.31 1.19
C SER A 290 15.79 20.54 1.39
N LEU A 291 14.54 20.41 0.96
CA LEU A 291 13.44 21.32 1.26
C LEU A 291 12.56 20.68 2.34
N ILE A 292 12.11 21.45 3.33
CA ILE A 292 11.30 20.94 4.43
C ILE A 292 9.88 21.46 4.28
N TYR A 293 8.93 20.55 4.21
CA TYR A 293 7.50 20.84 4.09
C TYR A 293 6.76 20.41 5.35
N ASP A 294 5.73 21.18 5.72
CA ASP A 294 4.85 20.87 6.83
C ASP A 294 3.74 19.90 6.38
N TYR A 295 3.18 19.16 7.34
CA TYR A 295 2.08 18.23 7.10
C TYR A 295 0.92 18.86 6.31
N GLY A 296 0.40 18.12 5.34
CA GLY A 296 -0.71 18.54 4.47
C GLY A 296 -0.32 19.52 3.36
N GLN A 297 0.91 20.04 3.35
CA GLN A 297 1.40 20.80 2.20
C GLN A 297 1.56 19.88 0.99
N ASN A 298 1.25 20.42 -0.18
CA ASN A 298 1.38 19.72 -1.45
C ASN A 298 2.39 20.42 -2.36
N ILE A 299 2.98 19.64 -3.26
CA ILE A 299 3.85 20.12 -4.33
C ILE A 299 3.34 19.58 -5.66
N THR A 300 3.42 20.40 -6.70
CA THR A 300 3.07 20.01 -8.06
C THR A 300 4.34 19.87 -8.90
N LEU A 301 4.47 18.72 -9.56
CA LEU A 301 5.63 18.33 -10.35
C LEU A 301 5.18 18.02 -11.79
N GLN A 302 5.98 18.45 -12.75
CA GLN A 302 5.80 18.19 -14.17
C GLN A 302 6.60 16.95 -14.53
N CYS A 303 5.91 15.86 -14.82
CA CYS A 303 6.53 14.62 -15.28
C CYS A 303 7.22 14.83 -16.63
N SER A 304 8.37 14.19 -16.80
CA SER A 304 9.12 14.17 -18.05
C SER A 304 8.34 13.45 -19.16
N ARG A 305 8.69 13.75 -20.41
CA ARG A 305 8.12 13.08 -21.58
C ARG A 305 8.12 11.55 -21.43
N GLY A 306 6.95 10.95 -21.62
CA GLY A 306 6.76 9.51 -21.47
C GLY A 306 6.36 9.05 -20.07
N TYR A 307 6.18 9.99 -19.14
CA TYR A 307 5.75 9.75 -17.78
C TYR A 307 4.52 10.58 -17.41
N VAL A 308 3.69 10.02 -16.53
CA VAL A 308 2.42 10.59 -16.06
C VAL A 308 2.30 10.44 -14.55
N SER A 309 1.38 11.19 -13.95
CA SER A 309 1.11 11.12 -12.52
C SER A 309 0.64 9.74 -12.10
N PHE A 310 1.21 9.20 -11.02
CA PHE A 310 0.76 7.95 -10.42
C PHE A 310 -0.70 8.02 -9.94
N GLN A 311 -1.09 9.16 -9.39
CA GLN A 311 -2.47 9.37 -8.90
C GLN A 311 -3.46 9.59 -10.06
N ASN A 312 -2.99 10.11 -11.20
CA ASN A 312 -3.82 10.36 -12.37
C ASN A 312 -3.04 10.09 -13.68
N PRO A 313 -3.12 8.87 -14.23
CA PRO A 313 -2.41 8.50 -15.46
C PRO A 313 -2.76 9.33 -16.71
N ASN A 314 -3.85 10.11 -16.66
CA ASN A 314 -4.26 11.00 -17.75
C ASN A 314 -3.63 12.41 -17.65
N SER A 315 -2.75 12.65 -16.69
CA SER A 315 -2.11 13.95 -16.42
C SER A 315 -0.60 13.81 -16.37
N THR A 316 0.11 14.78 -16.96
CA THR A 316 1.56 14.94 -16.79
C THR A 316 1.93 15.75 -15.54
N LEU A 317 0.93 16.32 -14.86
CA LEU A 317 1.09 16.98 -13.56
C LEU A 317 0.87 15.97 -12.43
N ALA A 318 1.92 15.69 -11.67
CA ALA A 318 1.91 14.89 -10.46
C ALA A 318 1.82 15.79 -9.23
N THR A 319 1.08 15.34 -8.22
CA THR A 319 0.97 16.03 -6.93
C THR A 319 1.50 15.10 -5.85
N MET A 320 2.36 15.60 -4.98
CA MET A 320 2.79 14.89 -3.77
C MET A 320 2.34 15.67 -2.54
N VAL A 321 1.92 14.96 -1.50
CA VAL A 321 1.44 15.53 -0.24
C VAL A 321 2.34 15.06 0.90
N CYS A 322 2.72 15.97 1.79
CA CYS A 322 3.39 15.61 3.02
C CYS A 322 2.40 14.94 3.97
N ALA A 323 2.51 13.62 4.10
CA ALA A 323 1.62 12.76 4.87
C ALA A 323 2.36 12.14 6.08
N HIS A 324 1.59 11.39 6.88
CA HIS A 324 2.09 10.68 8.05
C HIS A 324 1.92 9.17 7.83
N ALA A 325 2.98 8.39 8.04
CA ALA A 325 2.93 6.92 7.91
C ALA A 325 2.13 6.31 9.08
N SER A 326 1.16 5.44 8.79
CA SER A 326 0.12 5.11 9.77
C SER A 326 0.51 4.20 10.92
N THR A 327 1.68 3.55 10.98
CA THR A 327 1.93 2.54 12.02
C THR A 327 3.36 2.26 12.48
N THR A 328 4.43 2.68 11.79
CA THR A 328 5.79 2.17 12.10
C THR A 328 6.92 3.20 12.11
N PHE A 329 6.71 4.39 11.55
CA PHE A 329 7.76 5.40 11.46
C PHE A 329 7.26 6.72 12.03
N ASN A 330 7.91 7.21 13.09
CA ASN A 330 7.70 8.55 13.62
C ASN A 330 8.29 9.62 12.67
N LEU A 331 7.92 9.59 11.40
CA LEU A 331 8.48 10.44 10.33
C LEU A 331 7.39 10.87 9.36
N GLY A 332 7.56 12.06 8.78
CA GLY A 332 6.79 12.50 7.62
C GLY A 332 7.24 11.77 6.37
N LEU A 333 6.27 11.37 5.54
CA LEU A 333 6.50 10.70 4.26
C LEU A 333 5.76 11.46 3.15
N TRP A 334 6.33 11.47 1.95
CA TRP A 334 5.62 11.95 0.77
C TRP A 334 4.65 10.90 0.24
N ASP A 335 3.44 11.32 -0.09
CA ASP A 335 2.42 10.51 -0.76
C ASP A 335 2.05 11.12 -2.13
N PRO A 336 2.34 10.44 -3.27
CA PRO A 336 3.09 9.19 -3.37
C PRO A 336 4.58 9.38 -3.02
N GLU A 337 5.31 8.28 -2.81
CA GLU A 337 6.75 8.34 -2.54
C GLU A 337 7.51 9.01 -3.69
N ASN A 338 8.66 9.63 -3.39
CA ASN A 338 9.43 10.47 -4.32
C ASN A 338 9.68 9.84 -5.71
N TYR A 339 10.02 8.56 -5.76
CA TYR A 339 10.31 7.82 -7.00
C TYR A 339 9.04 7.29 -7.70
N GLN A 340 7.88 7.40 -7.06
CA GLN A 340 6.58 6.95 -7.59
C GLN A 340 5.74 8.11 -8.11
N ALA A 341 6.12 9.36 -7.88
CA ALA A 341 5.32 10.52 -8.30
C ALA A 341 4.98 10.51 -9.81
N CYS A 342 5.96 10.14 -10.64
CA CYS A 342 5.84 10.03 -12.08
C CYS A 342 6.14 8.60 -12.55
N ILE A 343 5.14 7.93 -13.14
CA ILE A 343 5.24 6.57 -13.67
C ILE A 343 5.23 6.59 -15.19
N ALA A 344 5.86 5.59 -15.82
CA ALA A 344 5.89 5.50 -17.28
C ALA A 344 4.48 5.34 -17.86
N VAL A 345 4.20 6.02 -18.97
CA VAL A 345 2.98 5.81 -19.77
C VAL A 345 2.92 4.35 -20.20
N ARG A 346 1.72 3.77 -20.14
CA ARG A 346 1.49 2.36 -20.47
C ARG A 346 0.75 2.24 -21.79
N CYS A 347 1.22 1.33 -22.65
CA CYS A 347 0.47 0.85 -23.79
C CYS A 347 -0.60 -0.15 -23.33
N ASN A 348 -1.61 -0.38 -24.16
CA ASN A 348 -2.74 -1.24 -23.80
C ASN A 348 -2.30 -2.71 -23.67
N GLU A 349 -2.53 -3.32 -22.50
CA GLU A 349 -2.17 -4.73 -22.25
C GLU A 349 -2.99 -5.68 -23.13
N THR A 350 -4.29 -5.43 -23.29
CA THR A 350 -5.17 -6.28 -24.11
C THR A 350 -4.80 -6.25 -25.59
N GLU A 351 -4.35 -5.10 -26.09
CA GLU A 351 -3.87 -4.97 -27.47
C GLU A 351 -2.60 -5.78 -27.71
N LEU A 352 -1.69 -5.81 -26.73
CA LEU A 352 -0.48 -6.63 -26.80
C LEU A 352 -0.83 -8.12 -26.82
N ASP A 353 -1.73 -8.56 -25.95
CA ASP A 353 -2.12 -9.96 -25.86
C ASP A 353 -2.77 -10.46 -27.17
N ILE A 354 -3.58 -9.63 -27.81
CA ILE A 354 -4.19 -9.92 -29.13
C ILE A 354 -3.13 -9.92 -30.24
N THR A 355 -2.06 -9.14 -30.08
CA THR A 355 -0.96 -9.07 -31.06
C THR A 355 -0.08 -10.32 -31.05
N ILE A 356 -0.12 -11.14 -29.99
CA ILE A 356 0.69 -12.37 -29.89
C ILE A 356 0.12 -13.45 -30.84
N PRO A 357 0.89 -13.89 -31.85
CA PRO A 357 0.44 -14.93 -32.76
C PRO A 357 0.21 -16.27 -32.04
N LYS A 358 -0.65 -17.13 -32.59
CA LYS A 358 -0.73 -18.53 -32.19
C LYS A 358 0.64 -19.20 -32.39
N ASN A 359 1.03 -20.04 -31.45
CA ASN A 359 2.36 -20.66 -31.36
C ASN A 359 3.52 -19.65 -31.14
N ALA A 360 3.26 -18.50 -30.53
CA ALA A 360 4.28 -17.56 -30.08
C ALA A 360 4.13 -17.23 -28.59
N LYS A 361 5.14 -16.56 -28.04
CA LYS A 361 5.14 -16.05 -26.66
C LYS A 361 5.99 -14.79 -26.52
N LEU A 362 5.67 -14.00 -25.51
CA LEU A 362 6.53 -12.94 -25.00
C LEU A 362 7.78 -13.57 -24.36
N VAL A 363 8.96 -12.97 -24.56
CA VAL A 363 10.22 -13.51 -24.04
C VAL A 363 10.91 -12.52 -23.10
N THR A 364 11.11 -11.30 -23.58
CA THR A 364 11.83 -10.25 -22.85
C THR A 364 11.29 -8.89 -23.26
N ALA A 365 11.49 -7.89 -22.40
CA ALA A 365 11.42 -6.49 -22.79
C ALA A 365 12.69 -5.75 -22.38
N ARG A 366 13.11 -4.76 -23.17
CA ARG A 366 14.26 -3.90 -22.85
C ARG A 366 13.83 -2.44 -22.94
N ASN A 367 14.03 -1.68 -21.88
CA ASN A 367 13.81 -0.24 -21.90
C ASN A 367 14.96 0.45 -22.65
N ARG A 368 14.66 1.21 -23.70
CA ARG A 368 15.67 1.89 -24.53
C ARG A 368 16.33 3.10 -23.85
N ILE A 369 15.72 3.62 -22.79
CA ILE A 369 16.18 4.83 -22.10
C ILE A 369 17.05 4.43 -20.91
N THR A 370 16.60 3.47 -20.09
CA THR A 370 17.32 3.02 -18.90
C THR A 370 18.22 1.82 -19.15
N GLU A 371 18.11 1.18 -20.31
CA GLU A 371 18.78 -0.07 -20.67
C GLU A 371 18.45 -1.27 -19.77
N GLN A 372 17.41 -1.13 -18.95
CA GLN A 372 16.90 -2.18 -18.09
C GLN A 372 16.25 -3.30 -18.92
N VAL A 373 16.52 -4.55 -18.55
CA VAL A 373 15.96 -5.74 -19.19
C VAL A 373 15.01 -6.44 -18.23
N PHE A 374 13.82 -6.76 -18.72
CA PHE A 374 12.75 -7.45 -18.01
C PHE A 374 12.58 -8.86 -18.56
N GLY A 375 12.53 -9.84 -17.65
CA GLY A 375 12.34 -11.25 -17.99
C GLY A 375 10.87 -11.68 -17.92
N LEU A 376 10.63 -12.97 -18.15
CA LEU A 376 9.30 -13.61 -18.15
C LEU A 376 8.51 -13.47 -16.85
N HIS A 377 9.16 -13.17 -15.72
CA HIS A 377 8.49 -12.95 -14.44
C HIS A 377 8.02 -11.50 -14.22
N GLN A 378 8.31 -10.60 -15.17
CA GLN A 378 8.06 -9.16 -15.08
C GLN A 378 7.24 -8.66 -16.27
N VAL A 379 6.31 -9.47 -16.77
CA VAL A 379 5.49 -9.16 -17.96
C VAL A 379 4.71 -7.86 -17.79
N ASN A 380 4.29 -7.53 -16.56
CA ASN A 380 3.61 -6.27 -16.24
C ASN A 380 4.45 -5.02 -16.52
N GLN A 381 5.77 -5.15 -16.68
CA GLN A 381 6.63 -4.04 -17.06
C GLN A 381 6.72 -3.88 -18.58
N PHE A 382 6.41 -4.91 -19.38
CA PHE A 382 6.71 -4.95 -20.81
C PHE A 382 6.06 -3.81 -21.58
N TYR A 383 4.81 -3.48 -21.26
CA TYR A 383 4.01 -2.47 -21.93
C TYR A 383 4.26 -1.03 -21.42
N SER A 384 5.41 -0.76 -20.80
CA SER A 384 5.81 0.59 -20.37
C SER A 384 6.48 1.37 -21.51
N TYR A 385 6.29 2.68 -21.54
CA TYR A 385 6.90 3.57 -22.53
C TYR A 385 8.42 3.39 -22.61
N GLY A 386 8.93 3.35 -23.85
CA GLY A 386 10.34 3.16 -24.15
C GLY A 386 10.80 1.70 -24.15
N ASN A 387 9.92 0.75 -23.78
CA ASN A 387 10.24 -0.67 -23.86
C ASN A 387 10.10 -1.21 -25.28
N VAL A 388 11.07 -2.04 -25.66
CA VAL A 388 11.04 -2.92 -26.83
C VAL A 388 10.77 -4.33 -26.34
N ILE A 389 9.70 -4.92 -26.83
CA ILE A 389 9.14 -6.20 -26.42
C ILE A 389 9.46 -7.24 -27.50
N SER A 390 10.06 -8.34 -27.09
CA SER A 390 10.40 -9.47 -27.95
C SER A 390 9.30 -10.54 -27.94
N ILE A 391 8.73 -10.81 -29.11
CA ILE A 391 7.74 -11.86 -29.36
C ILE A 391 8.41 -12.95 -30.19
N ARG A 392 8.48 -14.17 -29.68
CA ARG A 392 9.18 -15.28 -30.32
C ARG A 392 8.23 -16.43 -30.60
N CYS A 393 8.32 -17.01 -31.80
CA CYS A 393 7.63 -18.25 -32.12
C CYS A 393 8.16 -19.41 -31.26
N ASN A 394 7.29 -20.35 -30.92
CA ASN A 394 7.64 -21.57 -30.20
C ASN A 394 8.60 -22.43 -31.05
N PRO A 395 9.44 -23.27 -30.42
CA PRO A 395 10.35 -24.14 -31.16
C PRO A 395 9.62 -24.97 -32.22
N GLY A 396 10.11 -24.92 -33.47
CA GLY A 396 9.47 -25.57 -34.61
C GLY A 396 8.48 -24.69 -35.38
N TYR A 397 8.35 -23.41 -35.02
CA TYR A 397 7.53 -22.44 -35.74
C TYR A 397 8.34 -21.18 -36.10
N LEU A 398 7.97 -20.53 -37.20
CA LEU A 398 8.59 -19.31 -37.74
C LEU A 398 7.53 -18.30 -38.18
N PHE A 399 7.89 -17.02 -38.23
CA PHE A 399 7.10 -15.99 -38.89
C PHE A 399 7.11 -16.18 -40.41
N ASN A 400 6.20 -15.50 -41.13
CA ASN A 400 6.06 -15.61 -42.59
C ASN A 400 7.36 -15.27 -43.36
N ASP A 401 8.18 -14.39 -42.80
CA ASP A 401 9.50 -14.02 -43.35
C ASP A 401 10.63 -14.94 -42.85
N ARG A 402 10.28 -16.08 -42.24
CA ARG A 402 11.17 -17.12 -41.72
C ARG A 402 12.06 -16.66 -40.56
N THR A 403 11.73 -15.55 -39.90
CA THR A 403 12.36 -15.14 -38.65
C THR A 403 11.76 -15.90 -37.45
N THR A 404 12.51 -16.01 -36.36
CA THR A 404 12.06 -16.66 -35.12
C THR A 404 11.45 -15.66 -34.13
N GLU A 405 11.78 -14.37 -34.27
CA GLU A 405 11.48 -13.32 -33.31
C GLU A 405 11.13 -12.01 -34.01
N LYS A 406 10.11 -11.33 -33.49
CA LYS A 406 9.70 -9.99 -33.86
C LYS A 406 9.73 -9.08 -32.63
N GLN A 407 9.93 -7.79 -32.89
CA GLN A 407 10.06 -6.80 -31.84
C GLN A 407 9.04 -5.69 -32.04
N VAL A 408 8.35 -5.32 -30.96
CA VAL A 408 7.38 -4.23 -30.93
C VAL A 408 7.76 -3.25 -29.83
N SER A 409 7.62 -1.95 -30.04
CA SER A 409 7.96 -0.93 -29.06
C SER A 409 6.71 -0.23 -28.55
N CYS A 410 6.63 -0.01 -27.23
CA CYS A 410 5.62 0.87 -26.65
C CYS A 410 6.10 2.33 -26.74
N GLU A 411 5.44 3.12 -27.58
CA GLU A 411 5.76 4.53 -27.83
C GLU A 411 4.56 5.43 -27.48
N LEU A 412 4.75 6.75 -27.52
CA LEU A 412 3.64 7.69 -27.35
C LEU A 412 2.83 7.80 -28.64
N ALA A 413 1.51 7.90 -28.51
CA ALA A 413 0.63 8.21 -29.62
C ALA A 413 0.95 9.62 -30.20
N PRO A 414 0.78 9.84 -31.52
CA PRO A 414 1.13 11.12 -32.13
C PRO A 414 0.31 12.26 -31.52
N GLY A 415 1.00 13.30 -31.04
CA GLY A 415 0.36 14.46 -30.40
C GLY A 415 -0.14 14.23 -28.97
N SER A 416 0.09 13.04 -28.39
CA SER A 416 -0.25 12.74 -27.00
C SER A 416 0.98 12.62 -26.11
N ASN A 417 0.84 13.06 -24.86
CA ASN A 417 1.86 12.88 -23.80
C ASN A 417 1.46 11.81 -22.78
N THR A 418 0.24 11.27 -22.87
CA THR A 418 -0.36 10.41 -21.83
C THR A 418 -0.84 9.07 -22.38
N VAL A 419 -0.91 8.92 -23.70
CA VAL A 419 -1.42 7.70 -24.36
C VAL A 419 -0.26 6.98 -25.05
N GLY A 420 -0.10 5.69 -24.73
CA GLY A 420 0.84 4.80 -25.39
C GLY A 420 0.21 4.05 -26.57
N GLU A 421 1.00 3.76 -27.60
CA GLU A 421 0.64 2.99 -28.79
C GLU A 421 1.79 2.03 -29.15
N TYR A 422 1.48 0.83 -29.63
CA TYR A 422 2.51 -0.09 -30.12
C TYR A 422 2.95 0.29 -31.53
N ARG A 423 4.27 0.26 -31.75
CA ARG A 423 4.88 0.39 -33.07
C ARG A 423 5.77 -0.80 -33.37
N GLY A 424 5.89 -1.14 -34.64
CA GLY A 424 6.85 -2.14 -35.09
C GLY A 424 8.28 -1.65 -34.88
N TYR A 425 9.14 -2.53 -34.36
CA TYR A 425 10.54 -2.23 -34.08
C TYR A 425 11.47 -3.17 -34.87
N SER A 426 12.67 -2.69 -35.20
CA SER A 426 13.70 -3.46 -35.94
C SER A 426 13.17 -4.11 -37.24
N GLY A 427 12.40 -3.36 -38.04
CA GLY A 427 11.83 -3.84 -39.30
C GLY A 427 10.58 -4.70 -39.16
N THR A 428 10.04 -4.86 -37.95
CA THR A 428 8.72 -5.47 -37.73
C THR A 428 7.63 -4.54 -38.28
N VAL A 429 6.67 -5.08 -39.02
CA VAL A 429 5.48 -4.37 -39.50
C VAL A 429 4.27 -4.89 -38.72
N LEU A 430 3.44 -3.97 -38.23
CA LEU A 430 2.18 -4.30 -37.53
C LEU A 430 0.98 -4.17 -38.48
N PRO A 431 -0.07 -5.00 -38.31
CA PRO A 431 -0.23 -6.05 -37.31
C PRO A 431 0.64 -7.27 -37.59
N LEU A 432 1.01 -8.01 -36.53
CA LEU A 432 1.68 -9.30 -36.68
C LEU A 432 0.75 -10.34 -37.33
N PRO A 433 1.30 -11.36 -38.02
CA PRO A 433 0.49 -12.47 -38.52
C PRO A 433 -0.23 -13.18 -37.37
N THR A 434 -1.42 -13.73 -37.63
CA THR A 434 -2.26 -14.36 -36.61
C THR A 434 -1.69 -15.67 -36.04
N GLU A 435 -0.81 -16.34 -36.78
CA GLU A 435 -0.14 -17.58 -36.34
C GLU A 435 1.29 -17.69 -36.90
N CYS A 436 2.18 -18.33 -36.13
CA CYS A 436 3.48 -18.77 -36.64
C CYS A 436 3.31 -20.07 -37.44
N GLN A 437 3.99 -20.19 -38.58
CA GLN A 437 3.94 -21.34 -39.47
C GLN A 437 4.96 -22.41 -39.04
N GLU A 438 4.68 -23.68 -39.32
CA GLU A 438 5.64 -24.74 -39.02
C GLU A 438 6.97 -24.53 -39.77
N ALA A 439 8.06 -24.76 -39.04
CA ALA A 439 9.40 -24.64 -39.58
C ALA A 439 9.61 -25.71 -40.67
N THR A 440 9.90 -25.24 -41.88
CA THR A 440 10.31 -26.07 -43.01
C THR A 440 11.75 -25.73 -43.39
N CYS A 441 12.50 -26.66 -43.97
CA CYS A 441 13.85 -26.38 -44.48
C CYS A 441 13.83 -26.21 -45.99
N LEU A 442 14.49 -25.16 -46.47
CA LEU A 442 14.60 -24.86 -47.90
C LEU A 442 15.44 -25.92 -48.60
N TYR A 443 14.99 -26.40 -49.76
CA TYR A 443 15.68 -27.46 -50.48
C TYR A 443 16.97 -26.95 -51.11
N GLU A 444 17.04 -25.65 -51.43
CA GLU A 444 18.18 -24.96 -52.04
C GLU A 444 19.45 -25.10 -51.20
N GLN A 445 19.30 -25.17 -49.88
CA GLN A 445 20.39 -25.36 -48.91
C GLN A 445 20.85 -26.83 -48.83
N ALA A 446 20.11 -27.75 -49.42
CA ALA A 446 20.39 -29.19 -49.47
C ALA A 446 20.76 -29.67 -50.88
N VAL A 447 20.90 -28.76 -51.87
CA VAL A 447 21.30 -29.15 -53.22
C VAL A 447 22.77 -29.57 -53.23
N ILE A 448 23.05 -30.72 -53.84
CA ILE A 448 24.41 -31.22 -54.07
C ILE A 448 25.11 -30.27 -55.06
N GLN A 449 26.26 -29.72 -54.66
CA GLN A 449 27.10 -28.92 -55.55
C GLN A 449 28.11 -29.80 -56.30
N PRO A 450 28.62 -29.38 -57.48
CA PRO A 450 29.54 -30.19 -58.28
C PRO A 450 30.83 -30.60 -57.56
N ASP A 451 31.31 -29.77 -56.63
CA ASP A 451 32.51 -29.93 -55.83
C ASP A 451 32.29 -30.77 -54.55
N TYR A 452 31.06 -31.23 -54.29
CA TYR A 452 30.73 -31.97 -53.07
C TYR A 452 31.16 -33.44 -53.10
N ASN A 453 31.67 -33.98 -54.22
CA ASN A 453 32.13 -35.37 -54.34
C ASN A 453 31.11 -36.42 -53.83
N MET A 454 29.82 -36.15 -54.03
CA MET A 454 28.71 -37.03 -53.66
C MET A 454 28.09 -37.71 -54.88
N GLU A 455 27.48 -38.87 -54.66
CA GLU A 455 26.64 -39.53 -55.65
C GLU A 455 25.44 -38.63 -56.02
N PRO A 456 24.93 -38.71 -57.26
CA PRO A 456 23.84 -37.86 -57.72
C PRO A 456 22.48 -38.27 -57.14
N TYR A 457 22.40 -39.42 -56.45
CA TYR A 457 21.20 -39.90 -55.79
C TYR A 457 21.31 -39.77 -54.26
N PHE A 458 20.17 -39.55 -53.62
CA PHE A 458 20.07 -39.40 -52.17
C PHE A 458 18.74 -39.97 -51.67
N ILE A 459 18.68 -40.29 -50.39
CA ILE A 459 17.48 -40.82 -49.74
C ILE A 459 16.86 -39.75 -48.87
N VAL A 460 15.56 -39.50 -49.04
CA VAL A 460 14.78 -38.63 -48.15
C VAL A 460 13.90 -39.49 -47.26
N MET A 461 13.99 -39.27 -45.95
CA MET A 461 13.16 -39.88 -44.92
C MET A 461 12.30 -38.79 -44.28
N LYS A 462 10.99 -38.82 -44.51
CA LYS A 462 10.03 -37.95 -43.81
C LYS A 462 9.61 -38.60 -42.49
N SER A 463 9.07 -37.82 -41.55
CA SER A 463 8.71 -38.28 -40.18
C SER A 463 7.82 -39.52 -40.11
N ASN A 464 7.19 -39.92 -41.22
CA ASN A 464 6.23 -41.02 -41.31
C ASN A 464 6.77 -42.27 -42.03
N ILE A 465 8.11 -42.50 -42.04
CA ILE A 465 8.76 -43.70 -42.61
C ILE A 465 8.76 -43.73 -44.16
N ASP A 466 8.21 -42.72 -44.83
CA ASP A 466 8.31 -42.59 -46.29
C ASP A 466 9.78 -42.41 -46.71
N VAL A 467 10.37 -43.47 -47.26
CA VAL A 467 11.71 -43.50 -47.83
C VAL A 467 11.61 -43.33 -49.34
N MET A 468 12.15 -42.24 -49.87
CA MET A 468 12.18 -41.97 -51.31
C MET A 468 13.63 -41.86 -51.79
N ASN A 469 13.98 -42.63 -52.82
CA ASN A 469 15.24 -42.46 -53.54
C ASN A 469 15.05 -41.43 -54.65
N LEU A 470 15.81 -40.34 -54.63
CA LEU A 470 15.65 -39.19 -55.51
C LEU A 470 16.98 -38.79 -56.12
N THR A 471 16.93 -38.27 -57.34
CA THR A 471 18.06 -37.59 -58.01
C THR A 471 17.87 -36.08 -58.08
N LYS A 472 16.68 -35.59 -57.70
CA LYS A 472 16.32 -34.16 -57.70
C LYS A 472 15.34 -33.86 -56.58
N HIS A 473 15.52 -32.72 -55.92
CA HIS A 473 14.57 -32.22 -54.93
C HIS A 473 13.24 -31.84 -55.61
N SER A 474 12.13 -31.99 -54.88
CA SER A 474 10.78 -31.71 -55.37
C SER A 474 10.48 -30.22 -55.58
N GLY A 475 11.43 -29.32 -55.28
CA GLY A 475 11.24 -27.86 -55.42
C GLY A 475 10.35 -27.25 -54.35
N VAL A 476 10.00 -28.00 -53.30
CA VAL A 476 9.19 -27.53 -52.17
C VAL A 476 9.96 -27.69 -50.86
N PRO A 477 9.75 -26.82 -49.86
CA PRO A 477 10.40 -26.93 -48.55
C PRO A 477 10.09 -28.27 -47.86
N TYR A 478 11.09 -28.83 -47.18
CA TYR A 478 10.94 -30.08 -46.43
C TYR A 478 10.36 -29.82 -45.04
N PRO A 479 9.43 -30.65 -44.56
CA PRO A 479 8.89 -30.50 -43.21
C PRO A 479 9.97 -30.79 -42.15
N ARG A 480 9.78 -30.20 -40.97
CA ARG A 480 10.63 -30.46 -39.79
C ARG A 480 10.81 -31.95 -39.54
N GLY A 481 12.02 -32.34 -39.13
CA GLY A 481 12.35 -33.73 -38.83
C GLY A 481 12.64 -34.59 -40.08
N THR A 482 12.53 -34.03 -41.28
CA THR A 482 13.01 -34.71 -42.49
C THR A 482 14.52 -34.94 -42.40
N VAL A 483 14.96 -36.17 -42.68
CA VAL A 483 16.37 -36.54 -42.79
C VAL A 483 16.69 -36.81 -44.24
N ILE A 484 17.74 -36.18 -44.77
CA ILE A 484 18.28 -36.49 -46.10
C ILE A 484 19.63 -37.16 -45.93
N ARG A 485 19.78 -38.32 -46.56
CA ARG A 485 21.00 -39.12 -46.57
C ARG A 485 21.67 -39.03 -47.94
N TYR A 486 22.88 -38.49 -47.94
CA TYR A 486 23.77 -38.41 -49.09
C TYR A 486 24.83 -39.50 -49.02
N PHE A 487 25.31 -39.93 -50.19
CA PHE A 487 26.37 -40.93 -50.33
C PHE A 487 27.60 -40.29 -50.96
N CYS A 488 28.79 -40.58 -50.43
CA CYS A 488 30.04 -40.11 -51.01
C CYS A 488 30.45 -40.99 -52.20
N LYS A 489 31.09 -40.38 -53.21
CA LYS A 489 31.71 -41.12 -54.31
C LYS A 489 32.85 -42.00 -53.81
N ASP A 490 33.19 -43.02 -54.58
CA ASP A 490 34.35 -43.88 -54.29
C ASP A 490 35.64 -43.06 -54.13
N GLY A 491 36.40 -43.37 -53.09
CA GLY A 491 37.60 -42.61 -52.71
C GLY A 491 37.34 -41.40 -51.80
N TYR A 492 36.07 -41.08 -51.48
CA TYR A 492 35.69 -40.00 -50.57
C TYR A 492 34.94 -40.52 -49.33
N GLU A 493 34.86 -39.70 -48.28
CA GLU A 493 34.14 -39.94 -47.03
C GLU A 493 33.57 -38.63 -46.44
N SER A 494 32.60 -38.72 -45.54
CA SER A 494 32.08 -37.56 -44.82
C SER A 494 33.08 -37.07 -43.76
N ILE A 495 32.84 -35.90 -43.18
CA ILE A 495 33.65 -35.36 -42.07
C ILE A 495 33.72 -36.30 -40.86
N HIS A 496 32.77 -37.23 -40.73
CA HIS A 496 32.76 -38.25 -39.69
C HIS A 496 33.36 -39.59 -40.14
N GLN A 497 34.11 -39.63 -41.24
CA GLN A 497 34.74 -40.83 -41.81
C GLN A 497 33.75 -41.95 -42.17
N ASN A 498 32.52 -41.55 -42.52
CA ASN A 498 31.48 -42.47 -42.99
C ASN A 498 31.31 -42.36 -44.50
N SER A 499 30.84 -43.43 -45.14
CA SER A 499 30.45 -43.41 -46.56
C SER A 499 29.19 -42.60 -46.85
N GLU A 500 28.48 -42.17 -45.80
CA GLU A 500 27.23 -41.41 -45.87
C GLU A 500 27.27 -40.16 -44.97
N LEU A 501 26.45 -39.17 -45.35
CA LEU A 501 26.20 -37.95 -44.59
C LEU A 501 24.69 -37.75 -44.46
N ASN A 502 24.22 -37.64 -43.22
CA ASN A 502 22.83 -37.34 -42.92
C ASN A 502 22.68 -35.88 -42.49
N ILE A 503 21.79 -35.14 -43.14
CA ILE A 503 21.36 -33.81 -42.69
C ILE A 503 19.90 -33.89 -42.23
N THR A 504 19.57 -33.20 -41.14
CA THR A 504 18.24 -33.20 -40.54
C THR A 504 17.66 -31.80 -40.52
N CYS A 505 16.39 -31.66 -40.91
CA CYS A 505 15.68 -30.39 -40.82
C CYS A 505 15.33 -30.07 -39.36
N GLY A 506 16.03 -29.09 -38.79
CA GLY A 506 15.92 -28.72 -37.38
C GLY A 506 14.73 -27.81 -37.05
N ASN A 507 14.60 -27.48 -35.77
CA ASN A 507 13.48 -26.69 -35.22
C ASN A 507 13.41 -25.23 -35.69
N TYR A 508 14.46 -24.72 -36.32
CA TYR A 508 14.54 -23.33 -36.79
C TYR A 508 14.52 -23.23 -38.32
N GLY A 509 14.08 -24.30 -39.01
CA GLY A 509 14.00 -24.32 -40.48
C GLY A 509 15.37 -24.28 -41.16
N GLN A 510 16.40 -24.81 -40.48
CA GLN A 510 17.78 -24.92 -40.95
C GLN A 510 18.22 -26.39 -40.95
N TRP A 511 19.04 -26.76 -41.94
CA TRP A 511 19.66 -28.08 -42.00
C TRP A 511 20.77 -28.22 -40.97
N THR A 512 20.78 -29.36 -40.27
CA THR A 512 21.76 -29.69 -39.24
C THR A 512 22.31 -31.11 -39.44
N PRO A 513 23.62 -31.29 -39.66
CA PRO A 513 24.58 -30.23 -40.04
C PRO A 513 24.19 -29.58 -41.38
N GLN A 514 24.81 -28.44 -41.70
CA GLN A 514 24.72 -27.86 -43.05
C GLN A 514 25.34 -28.84 -44.05
N LEU A 515 24.79 -28.90 -45.26
CA LEU A 515 25.32 -29.80 -46.28
C LEU A 515 26.73 -29.34 -46.69
N ILE A 516 27.69 -30.21 -46.43
CA ILE A 516 29.10 -30.04 -46.74
C ILE A 516 29.54 -31.22 -47.61
N GLY A 517 30.39 -30.94 -48.60
CA GLY A 517 30.92 -31.96 -49.49
C GLY A 517 31.70 -33.07 -48.78
N CYS A 518 31.80 -34.23 -49.43
CA CYS A 518 32.66 -35.32 -49.00
C CYS A 518 34.14 -34.97 -49.24
N ILE A 519 34.98 -35.38 -48.31
CA ILE A 519 36.44 -35.18 -48.33
C ILE A 519 37.12 -36.43 -48.86
N ALA A 520 38.28 -36.29 -49.50
CA ALA A 520 39.03 -37.45 -50.00
C ALA A 520 39.47 -38.34 -48.84
N ARG A 521 39.34 -39.67 -48.99
CA ARG A 521 39.84 -40.61 -47.99
C ARG A 521 41.34 -40.46 -47.87
N ILE A 522 41.78 -40.15 -46.67
CA ILE A 522 43.20 -40.21 -46.35
C ILE A 522 43.53 -41.71 -46.26
N GLU A 523 44.50 -42.19 -47.06
CA GLU A 523 45.00 -43.55 -46.94
C GLU A 523 45.32 -43.81 -45.46
N LYS A 524 44.66 -44.83 -44.89
CA LYS A 524 44.96 -45.27 -43.53
C LYS A 524 46.45 -45.56 -43.46
N VAL A 525 47.20 -44.72 -42.76
CA VAL A 525 48.57 -45.04 -42.36
C VAL A 525 48.52 -46.41 -41.70
N PRO A 526 49.33 -47.40 -42.13
CA PRO A 526 49.22 -48.76 -41.64
C PRO A 526 49.51 -48.77 -40.14
N VAL A 527 48.48 -49.09 -39.35
CA VAL A 527 48.60 -49.24 -37.90
C VAL A 527 49.04 -50.67 -37.62
N SER A 528 50.18 -50.85 -36.97
CA SER A 528 50.63 -52.20 -36.55
C SER A 528 49.70 -52.80 -35.49
N LEU A 529 49.73 -54.13 -35.35
CA LEU A 529 48.90 -55.01 -34.52
C LEU A 529 48.86 -54.71 -33.00
N THR A 530 49.37 -53.56 -32.54
CA THR A 530 49.29 -53.11 -31.13
C THR A 530 48.62 -51.76 -30.93
N GLY A 531 48.03 -51.15 -31.97
CA GLY A 531 47.10 -50.03 -31.81
C GLY A 531 47.68 -48.72 -31.24
N ARG A 532 49.00 -48.50 -31.36
CA ARG A 532 49.61 -47.19 -31.04
C ARG A 532 50.25 -46.56 -32.28
N ILE A 533 49.75 -45.38 -32.63
CA ILE A 533 50.44 -44.43 -33.50
C ILE A 533 51.63 -43.89 -32.71
N TYR A 534 52.86 -44.18 -33.14
CA TYR A 534 54.04 -43.51 -32.62
C TYR A 534 54.40 -42.37 -33.57
N THR A 535 53.79 -41.20 -33.38
CA THR A 535 54.44 -39.95 -33.79
C THR A 535 55.20 -39.47 -32.57
N GLU A 536 56.51 -39.25 -32.70
CA GLU A 536 57.22 -38.43 -31.71
C GLU A 536 56.43 -37.12 -31.54
N PRO A 537 56.12 -36.70 -30.30
CA PRO A 537 55.39 -35.47 -30.08
C PRO A 537 56.30 -34.31 -30.48
N LYS A 538 56.22 -33.90 -31.74
CA LYS A 538 56.66 -32.57 -32.14
C LYS A 538 55.54 -31.63 -31.74
N GLU A 539 55.66 -31.08 -30.53
CA GLU A 539 54.93 -29.87 -30.15
C GLU A 539 55.04 -28.87 -31.30
N ALA A 540 53.91 -28.32 -31.75
CA ALA A 540 53.96 -27.15 -32.61
C ALA A 540 54.81 -26.10 -31.90
N GLU A 541 55.79 -25.52 -32.59
CA GLU A 541 56.77 -24.55 -32.06
C GLU A 541 56.09 -23.30 -31.42
N SER A 542 54.78 -23.15 -31.60
CA SER A 542 53.93 -22.10 -31.03
C SER A 542 53.16 -22.50 -29.77
N ALA A 543 53.02 -23.79 -29.42
CA ALA A 543 52.22 -24.24 -28.27
C ALA A 543 52.87 -23.89 -26.92
N ALA A 544 54.19 -24.05 -26.80
CA ALA A 544 54.95 -23.61 -25.63
C ALA A 544 54.92 -22.07 -25.47
N LYS A 545 54.85 -21.32 -26.58
CA LYS A 545 54.73 -19.85 -26.55
C LYS A 545 53.31 -19.40 -26.17
N LEU A 546 52.26 -20.01 -26.71
CA LEU A 546 50.88 -19.64 -26.44
C LEU A 546 50.46 -19.93 -24.99
N SER A 547 50.93 -21.03 -24.39
CA SER A 547 50.71 -21.33 -22.97
C SER A 547 51.31 -20.25 -22.06
N SER A 548 52.56 -19.85 -22.31
CA SER A 548 53.23 -18.81 -21.51
C SER A 548 52.54 -17.45 -21.59
N ILE A 549 52.04 -17.05 -22.77
CA ILE A 549 51.38 -15.74 -22.97
C ILE A 549 50.04 -15.70 -22.23
N MET A 550 49.29 -16.80 -22.24
CA MET A 550 48.01 -16.87 -21.56
C MET A 550 48.18 -16.84 -20.04
N PHE A 551 49.20 -17.52 -19.50
CA PHE A 551 49.54 -17.42 -18.08
C PHE A 551 50.00 -16.01 -17.69
N ILE A 552 50.84 -15.36 -18.49
CA ILE A 552 51.27 -13.97 -18.24
C ILE A 552 50.08 -13.01 -18.23
N MET A 553 49.14 -13.14 -19.17
CA MET A 553 47.92 -12.32 -19.22
C MET A 553 47.04 -12.52 -17.98
N VAL A 554 46.91 -13.75 -17.48
CA VAL A 554 46.16 -14.05 -16.25
C VAL A 554 46.82 -13.42 -15.02
N PHE A 555 48.16 -13.50 -14.91
CA PHE A 555 48.89 -12.85 -13.81
C PHE A 555 48.82 -11.32 -13.88
N ILE A 556 48.84 -10.73 -15.07
CA ILE A 556 48.63 -9.28 -15.25
C ILE A 556 47.21 -8.90 -14.83
N PHE A 557 46.21 -9.67 -15.24
CA PHE A 557 44.81 -9.41 -14.90
C PHE A 557 44.56 -9.52 -13.38
N LEU A 558 45.10 -10.57 -12.73
CA LEU A 558 45.04 -10.73 -11.27
C LEU A 558 45.81 -9.63 -10.54
N GLY A 559 46.97 -9.20 -11.07
CA GLY A 559 47.73 -8.08 -10.53
C GLY A 559 46.99 -6.74 -10.61
N LEU A 560 46.27 -6.49 -11.71
CA LEU A 560 45.43 -5.30 -11.87
C LEU A 560 44.24 -5.31 -10.92
N ILE A 561 43.60 -6.46 -10.72
CA ILE A 561 42.53 -6.62 -9.72
C ILE A 561 43.07 -6.33 -8.31
N LEU A 562 44.21 -6.92 -7.93
CA LEU A 562 44.85 -6.67 -6.64
C LEU A 562 45.23 -5.19 -6.45
N LEU A 563 45.71 -4.52 -7.49
CA LEU A 563 46.03 -3.09 -7.44
C LEU A 563 44.77 -2.22 -7.30
N LEU A 564 43.67 -2.57 -7.98
CA LEU A 564 42.38 -1.89 -7.85
C LEU A 564 41.79 -2.07 -6.43
N ASP A 565 41.86 -3.28 -5.88
CA ASP A 565 41.41 -3.56 -4.52
C ASP A 565 42.26 -2.82 -3.47
N LEU A 566 43.60 -2.82 -3.63
CA LEU A 566 44.51 -2.06 -2.76
C LEU A 566 44.27 -0.54 -2.85
N ALA A 567 44.00 -0.02 -4.04
CA ALA A 567 43.67 1.40 -4.22
C ALA A 567 42.33 1.76 -3.55
N THR A 568 41.34 0.87 -3.62
CA THR A 568 40.03 1.03 -2.99
C THR A 568 40.16 1.00 -1.47
N ILE A 569 40.86 -0.01 -0.92
CA ILE A 569 41.17 -0.10 0.51
C ILE A 569 41.96 1.13 0.98
N GLY A 570 42.93 1.61 0.20
CA GLY A 570 43.70 2.81 0.51
C GLY A 570 42.84 4.08 0.60
N ARG A 571 41.84 4.21 -0.28
CA ARG A 571 40.88 5.31 -0.26
C ARG A 571 40.01 5.27 0.99
N ASP A 572 39.50 4.08 1.34
CA ASP A 572 38.66 3.87 2.52
C ASP A 572 39.44 4.09 3.81
N PHE A 573 40.69 3.63 3.90
CA PHE A 573 41.55 3.87 5.06
C PHE A 573 41.85 5.37 5.25
N LYS A 574 42.02 6.12 4.15
CA LYS A 574 42.21 7.58 4.20
C LYS A 574 40.96 8.30 4.70
N GLN A 575 39.77 7.83 4.31
CA GLN A 575 38.48 8.36 4.75
C GLN A 575 38.22 8.05 6.24
N ILE A 576 38.48 6.81 6.67
CA ILE A 576 38.43 6.41 8.08
C ILE A 576 39.40 7.25 8.93
N ARG A 577 40.64 7.46 8.47
CA ARG A 577 41.62 8.28 9.18
C ARG A 577 41.18 9.75 9.31
N LYS A 578 40.50 10.29 8.29
CA LYS A 578 39.92 11.65 8.33
C LYS A 578 38.77 11.72 9.33
N ASN A 579 37.89 10.72 9.36
CA ASN A 579 36.78 10.62 10.31
C ASN A 579 37.27 10.44 11.76
N ILE A 580 38.29 9.62 12.01
CA ILE A 580 38.92 9.47 13.33
C ILE A 580 39.56 10.78 13.80
N LYS A 581 40.24 11.53 12.90
CA LYS A 581 40.78 12.86 13.24
C LYS A 581 39.67 13.85 13.61
N LEU A 582 38.54 13.83 12.89
CA LEU A 582 37.38 14.68 13.19
C LEU A 582 36.74 14.31 14.53
N GLN A 583 36.62 13.02 14.84
CA GLN A 583 36.15 12.54 16.15
C GLN A 583 37.08 12.94 17.30
N ARG A 584 38.41 12.79 17.14
CA ARG A 584 39.38 13.28 18.15
C ARG A 584 39.30 14.80 18.36
N ARG A 585 39.04 15.59 17.31
CA ARG A 585 38.83 17.03 17.43
C ARG A 585 37.54 17.35 18.20
N ARG A 586 36.43 16.64 17.93
CA ARG A 586 35.17 16.78 18.66
C ARG A 586 35.31 16.42 20.16
N LEU A 587 36.05 15.36 20.47
CA LEU A 587 36.35 14.97 21.87
C LEU A 587 37.21 16.01 22.60
N LYS A 588 38.25 16.58 21.95
CA LYS A 588 39.03 17.68 22.54
C LYS A 588 38.20 18.97 22.70
N HIS A 589 37.28 19.26 21.78
CA HIS A 589 36.40 20.42 21.89
C HIS A 589 35.33 20.26 22.99
N SER A 590 34.89 19.03 23.25
CA SER A 590 34.01 18.68 24.36
C SER A 590 34.74 18.75 25.71
N GLY A 591 36.00 18.31 25.79
CA GLY A 591 36.82 18.41 27.01
C GLY A 591 37.29 19.81 27.39
N ASN A 592 37.33 20.77 26.44
CA ASN A 592 37.61 22.18 26.76
C ASN A 592 36.37 22.99 27.15
N LYS A 593 35.15 22.51 26.86
CA LYS A 593 33.90 23.14 27.33
C LYS A 593 33.54 22.76 28.77
N SER A 594 34.15 21.71 29.34
CA SER A 594 33.95 21.30 30.74
C SER A 594 34.99 21.89 31.72
N LYS A 595 35.88 22.78 31.26
CA LYS A 595 36.85 23.51 32.11
C LYS A 595 36.63 25.03 32.14
N VAL A 596 35.54 25.52 31.54
CA VAL A 596 35.06 26.90 31.71
C VAL A 596 33.58 26.80 32.09
N GLY A 597 33.36 26.53 33.37
CA GLY A 597 32.09 26.45 34.05
C GLY A 597 32.38 26.58 35.53
#